data_AF-A0A1X2I823-F1
#
_entry.id   AF-A0A1X2I823-F1
#
_cell.length_a   1.000
_cell.length_b   1.000
_cell.length_c   1.000
_cell.angle_alpha   90.00
_cell.angle_beta   90.00
_cell.angle_gamma   90.00
#
_symmetry.space_group_name_H-M   'P 1'
#
loop_
_entity.id
_entity.type
_entity.pdbx_description
1 polymer ?
#
loop_
_entity_poly.entity_id
_entity_poly.type
_entity_poly.pdbx_seq_one_letter_code
_entity_poly.pdbx_strand_id
1 'polypeptide(L)'
;MNSTWIITNDEQLTYLKAMAVQHFTGYQAHAFSERQHFWAKATTINHYLVPTLLEYLHLKLIKPTSTLELMAYRREKRQLIKDILQNTTDNIRHINAVIRKLDNVDDWEQLAGVALIEEGHVEAGLDLANLFGLGQLMA
;
A
#
# COMPACT_ATOMS: atom_id res chain seq x y z
N MET A 1 -31.24 24.08 -10.79
CA MET A 1 -30.23 23.96 -9.72
C MET A 1 -29.15 23.03 -10.24
N ASN A 2 -28.05 23.59 -10.77
CA ASN A 2 -26.92 22.80 -11.24
C ASN A 2 -25.93 22.69 -10.09
N SER A 3 -26.14 21.71 -9.22
CA SER A 3 -25.18 21.38 -8.17
C SER A 3 -24.04 20.58 -8.81
N THR A 4 -23.07 21.27 -9.39
CA THR A 4 -21.76 20.69 -9.68
C THR A 4 -21.05 20.45 -8.36
N TRP A 5 -21.33 19.31 -7.73
CA TRP A 5 -20.54 18.76 -6.63
C TRP A 5 -19.18 18.32 -7.18
N ILE A 6 -18.36 19.29 -7.59
CA ILE A 6 -16.98 19.04 -7.97
C ILE A 6 -16.20 19.04 -6.67
N ILE A 7 -16.02 17.84 -6.10
CA ILE A 7 -15.11 17.64 -4.97
C ILE A 7 -13.70 17.89 -5.49
N THR A 8 -12.95 18.74 -4.81
CA THR A 8 -11.54 19.01 -5.16
C THR A 8 -10.67 17.79 -4.86
N ASN A 9 -9.52 17.66 -5.53
CA ASN A 9 -8.61 16.54 -5.30
C ASN A 9 -8.14 16.46 -3.82
N ASP A 10 -7.95 17.61 -3.18
CA ASP A 10 -7.58 17.69 -1.75
C ASP A 10 -8.70 17.18 -0.82
N GLU A 11 -9.95 17.48 -1.14
CA GLU A 11 -11.11 16.96 -0.41
C GLU A 11 -11.26 15.44 -0.61
N GLN A 12 -11.00 14.93 -1.82
CA GLN A 12 -10.98 13.50 -2.11
C GLN A 12 -9.87 12.78 -1.33
N LEU A 13 -8.65 13.31 -1.32
CA LEU A 13 -7.54 12.75 -0.55
C LEU A 13 -7.83 12.75 0.95
N THR A 14 -8.45 13.81 1.46
CA THR A 14 -8.85 13.91 2.87
C THR A 14 -9.91 12.87 3.22
N TYR A 15 -10.92 12.71 2.37
CA TYR A 15 -11.96 11.71 2.52
C TYR A 15 -11.40 10.29 2.50
N LEU A 16 -10.61 9.94 1.49
CA LEU A 16 -10.00 8.61 1.35
C LEU A 16 -9.08 8.28 2.53
N LYS A 17 -8.31 9.26 3.02
CA LYS A 17 -7.49 9.09 4.23
C LYS A 17 -8.34 8.76 5.45
N ALA A 18 -9.44 9.47 5.66
CA ALA A 18 -10.35 9.21 6.79
C ALA A 18 -11.00 7.82 6.68
N MET A 19 -11.45 7.45 5.47
CA MET A 19 -12.03 6.13 5.19
C MET A 19 -11.02 5.00 5.42
N ALA A 20 -9.78 5.16 4.97
CA ALA A 20 -8.72 4.17 5.19
C ALA A 20 -8.47 3.93 6.69
N VAL A 21 -8.43 4.99 7.50
CA VAL A 21 -8.29 4.88 8.95
C VAL A 21 -9.48 4.14 9.56
N GLN A 22 -10.72 4.50 9.19
CA GLN A 22 -11.92 3.85 9.68
C GLN A 22 -11.97 2.35 9.34
N HIS A 23 -11.67 1.99 8.08
CA HIS A 23 -11.61 0.60 7.65
C HIS A 23 -10.49 -0.17 8.35
N PHE A 24 -9.36 0.48 8.63
CA PHE A 24 -8.27 -0.15 9.37
C PHE A 24 -8.66 -0.44 10.82
N THR A 25 -9.33 0.48 11.51
CA THR A 25 -9.89 0.24 12.85
C THR A 25 -10.87 -0.94 12.84
N GLY A 26 -11.75 -1.01 11.85
CA GLY A 26 -12.67 -2.14 11.68
C GLY A 26 -11.95 -3.46 11.45
N TYR A 27 -10.94 -3.47 10.59
CA TYR A 27 -10.09 -4.65 10.36
C TYR A 27 -9.40 -5.13 11.64
N GLN A 28 -8.86 -4.21 12.44
CA GLN A 28 -8.20 -4.55 13.71
C GLN A 28 -9.18 -5.12 14.73
N ALA A 29 -10.38 -4.54 14.85
CA ALA A 29 -11.43 -5.06 15.73
C ALA A 29 -11.80 -6.51 15.36
N HIS A 30 -11.91 -6.82 14.07
CA HIS A 30 -12.15 -8.19 13.61
C HIS A 30 -10.95 -9.12 13.81
N ALA A 31 -9.72 -8.60 13.72
CA ALA A 31 -8.50 -9.36 13.93
C ALA A 31 -8.31 -9.81 15.39
N PHE A 32 -8.87 -9.09 16.37
CA PHE A 32 -8.83 -9.49 17.78
C PHE A 32 -9.70 -10.74 18.09
N SER A 33 -10.71 -11.03 17.26
CA SER A 33 -11.63 -12.16 17.43
C SER A 33 -11.63 -13.07 16.19
N GLU A 34 -10.51 -13.78 15.99
CA GLU A 34 -10.21 -14.50 14.74
C GLU A 34 -11.21 -15.62 14.38
N ARG A 35 -11.84 -16.29 15.37
CA ARG A 35 -12.76 -17.41 15.09
C ARG A 35 -14.15 -16.99 14.64
N GLN A 36 -14.68 -15.87 15.11
CA GLN A 36 -16.05 -15.42 14.80
C GLN A 36 -16.11 -14.43 13.64
N HIS A 37 -15.01 -13.72 13.37
CA HIS A 37 -14.98 -12.63 12.38
C HIS A 37 -14.03 -12.90 11.21
N PHE A 38 -13.68 -14.15 10.94
CA PHE A 38 -12.80 -14.51 9.82
C PHE A 38 -13.26 -13.89 8.48
N TRP A 39 -14.54 -14.06 8.16
CA TRP A 39 -15.14 -13.51 6.94
C TRP A 39 -15.16 -11.98 6.96
N ALA A 40 -15.56 -11.36 8.07
CA ALA A 40 -15.58 -9.90 8.20
C ALA A 40 -14.18 -9.30 8.05
N LYS A 41 -13.15 -9.89 8.68
CA LYS A 41 -11.74 -9.49 8.54
C LYS A 41 -11.29 -9.53 7.07
N ALA A 42 -11.56 -10.64 6.38
CA ALA A 42 -11.19 -10.82 4.99
C ALA A 42 -11.95 -9.85 4.06
N THR A 43 -13.23 -9.60 4.33
CA THR A 43 -14.03 -8.65 3.55
C THR A 43 -13.54 -7.23 3.76
N THR A 44 -13.30 -6.80 5.00
CA THR A 44 -12.81 -5.44 5.33
C THR A 44 -11.47 -5.15 4.66
N ILE A 45 -10.53 -6.10 4.68
CA ILE A 45 -9.23 -5.87 4.05
C ILE A 45 -9.34 -5.84 2.52
N ASN A 46 -10.05 -6.79 1.90
CA ASN A 46 -10.02 -6.96 0.43
C ASN A 46 -10.95 -6.00 -0.32
N HIS A 47 -12.10 -5.66 0.25
CA HIS A 47 -13.13 -4.90 -0.48
C HIS A 47 -13.22 -3.44 -0.07
N TYR A 48 -12.63 -3.07 1.07
CA TYR A 48 -12.75 -1.71 1.61
C TYR A 48 -11.38 -1.08 1.83
N LEU A 49 -10.54 -1.67 2.69
CA LEU A 49 -9.28 -1.06 3.09
C LEU A 49 -8.26 -0.98 1.96
N VAL A 50 -7.97 -2.10 1.30
CA VAL A 50 -6.97 -2.17 0.22
C VAL A 50 -7.38 -1.29 -0.97
N PRO A 51 -8.61 -1.35 -1.49
CA PRO A 51 -9.04 -0.49 -2.59
C PRO A 51 -8.95 1.01 -2.24
N THR A 52 -9.42 1.41 -1.06
CA THR A 52 -9.36 2.81 -0.60
C THR A 52 -7.92 3.32 -0.51
N LEU A 53 -7.00 2.48 -0.02
CA LEU A 53 -5.58 2.83 0.06
C LEU A 53 -4.93 2.91 -1.32
N LEU A 54 -5.26 2.02 -2.26
CA LEU A 54 -4.77 2.11 -3.64
C LEU A 54 -5.24 3.39 -4.31
N GLU A 55 -6.51 3.73 -4.19
CA GLU A 55 -7.06 4.96 -4.76
C GLU A 55 -6.36 6.20 -4.19
N TYR A 56 -6.16 6.24 -2.86
CA TYR A 56 -5.39 7.31 -2.22
C TYR A 56 -3.96 7.41 -2.78
N LEU A 57 -3.28 6.27 -2.93
CA LEU A 57 -1.91 6.21 -3.43
C LEU A 57 -1.83 6.65 -4.89
N HIS A 58 -2.73 6.19 -5.75
CA HIS A 58 -2.74 6.52 -7.18
C HIS A 58 -3.15 7.98 -7.44
N LEU A 59 -3.91 8.60 -6.54
CA LEU A 59 -4.22 10.03 -6.61
C LEU A 59 -3.04 10.91 -6.13
N LYS A 60 -2.23 10.41 -5.20
CA LYS A 60 -1.15 11.18 -4.58
C LYS A 60 0.22 10.97 -5.23
N LEU A 61 0.48 9.76 -5.74
CA LEU A 61 1.75 9.37 -6.32
C LEU A 61 1.65 9.29 -7.84
N ILE A 62 2.79 9.51 -8.50
CA ILE A 62 2.90 9.41 -9.94
C ILE A 62 3.15 7.95 -10.32
N LYS A 63 2.50 7.49 -11.40
CA LYS A 63 2.73 6.15 -11.94
C LYS A 63 4.19 6.00 -12.37
N PRO A 64 4.91 4.99 -11.86
CA PRO A 64 6.30 4.78 -12.22
C PRO A 64 6.39 4.33 -13.69
N THR A 65 7.34 4.92 -14.42
CA THR A 65 7.66 4.57 -15.81
C THR A 65 9.04 3.93 -15.96
N SER A 66 9.92 4.15 -14.98
CA SER A 66 11.28 3.62 -14.96
C SER A 66 11.58 2.79 -13.71
N THR A 67 12.68 2.04 -13.75
CA THR A 67 13.14 1.15 -12.68
C THR A 67 13.42 1.92 -11.37
N LEU A 68 14.05 3.09 -11.51
CA LEU A 68 14.39 3.97 -10.39
C LEU A 68 13.12 4.61 -9.81
N GLU A 69 12.18 5.01 -10.66
CA GLU A 69 10.86 5.52 -10.24
C GLU A 69 10.05 4.46 -9.51
N LEU A 70 10.11 3.19 -9.93
CA LEU A 70 9.42 2.11 -9.22
C LEU A 70 9.98 1.91 -7.80
N MET A 71 11.30 2.01 -7.64
CA MET A 71 11.93 1.93 -6.32
C MET A 71 11.56 3.12 -5.43
N ALA A 72 11.53 4.33 -6.01
CA ALA A 72 11.06 5.53 -5.32
C ALA A 72 9.58 5.39 -4.92
N TYR A 73 8.73 4.95 -5.84
CA TYR A 73 7.31 4.69 -5.62
C TYR A 73 7.09 3.71 -4.46
N ARG A 74 7.77 2.56 -4.45
CA ARG A 74 7.69 1.57 -3.36
C ARG A 74 8.02 2.16 -2.00
N ARG A 75 9.08 2.97 -1.95
CA ARG A 75 9.54 3.62 -0.71
C ARG A 75 8.52 4.64 -0.24
N GLU A 76 8.05 5.52 -1.12
CA GLU A 76 7.08 6.56 -0.81
C GLU A 76 5.72 5.98 -0.43
N LYS A 77 5.22 4.99 -1.17
CA LYS A 77 4.01 4.22 -0.84
C LYS A 77 4.08 3.67 0.57
N ARG A 78 5.17 2.95 0.90
CA ARG A 78 5.33 2.33 2.22
C ARG A 78 5.38 3.38 3.33
N GLN A 79 6.01 4.53 3.08
CA GLN A 79 6.04 5.63 4.05
C GLN A 79 4.64 6.22 4.25
N LEU A 80 3.92 6.51 3.17
CA LEU A 80 2.57 7.07 3.23
C LEU A 80 1.59 6.16 3.97
N ILE A 81 1.62 4.85 3.70
CA ILE A 81 0.74 3.89 4.39
C ILE A 81 1.06 3.88 5.88
N LYS A 82 2.34 3.88 6.26
CA LYS A 82 2.76 3.97 7.65
C LYS A 82 2.26 5.26 8.29
N ASP A 83 2.47 6.41 7.64
CA ASP A 83 2.04 7.70 8.17
C ASP A 83 0.52 7.78 8.36
N ILE A 84 -0.28 7.13 7.50
CA ILE A 84 -1.74 7.09 7.63
C ILE A 84 -2.16 6.16 8.77
N LEU A 85 -1.61 4.94 8.82
CA LEU A 85 -2.11 3.87 9.68
C LEU A 85 -1.43 3.81 11.07
N GLN A 86 -0.19 4.30 11.21
CA GLN A 86 0.52 4.36 12.50
C GLN A 86 -0.15 5.34 13.47
N ASN A 87 -0.78 6.40 12.94
CA ASN A 87 -1.56 7.33 13.76
C ASN A 87 -2.76 6.66 14.46
N THR A 88 -3.15 5.46 14.01
CA THR A 88 -4.30 4.75 14.57
C THR A 88 -3.91 3.83 15.72
N THR A 89 -2.74 3.17 15.69
CA THR A 89 -2.27 2.21 16.72
C THR A 89 -0.80 1.76 16.53
N ASP A 90 -0.20 1.19 17.59
CA ASP A 90 1.14 0.59 17.58
C ASP A 90 1.23 -0.82 16.95
N ASN A 91 0.16 -1.34 16.33
CA ASN A 91 0.15 -2.72 15.84
C ASN A 91 0.78 -2.85 14.44
N ILE A 92 2.11 -2.77 14.41
CA ILE A 92 2.97 -2.86 13.22
C ILE A 92 2.70 -4.14 12.41
N ARG A 93 2.32 -5.25 13.08
CA ARG A 93 2.03 -6.52 12.39
C ARG A 93 0.83 -6.40 11.43
N HIS A 94 -0.23 -5.71 11.86
CA HIS A 94 -1.41 -5.48 11.02
C HIS A 94 -1.11 -4.53 9.86
N ILE A 95 -0.32 -3.48 10.10
CA ILE A 95 0.14 -2.56 9.06
C ILE A 95 0.94 -3.32 7.99
N ASN A 96 1.89 -4.17 8.41
CA ASN A 96 2.69 -4.98 7.50
C ASN A 96 1.85 -5.97 6.69
N ALA A 97 0.78 -6.52 7.28
CA ALA A 97 -0.14 -7.40 6.55
C ALA A 97 -0.90 -6.64 5.45
N VAL A 98 -1.34 -5.42 5.73
CA VAL A 98 -2.00 -4.54 4.75
C VAL A 98 -1.04 -4.16 3.63
N ILE A 99 0.19 -3.75 3.96
CA ILE A 99 1.23 -3.42 2.95
C ILE A 99 1.48 -4.61 2.02
N ARG A 100 1.70 -5.81 2.56
CA ARG A 100 1.89 -7.01 1.73
C ARG A 100 0.70 -7.29 0.83
N LYS A 101 -0.52 -7.01 1.29
CA LYS A 101 -1.72 -7.21 0.48
C LYS A 101 -1.84 -6.17 -0.62
N LEU A 102 -1.46 -4.92 -0.36
CA LEU A 102 -1.38 -3.85 -1.34
C LEU A 102 -0.36 -4.19 -2.44
N ASP A 103 0.86 -4.58 -2.07
CA ASP A 103 1.91 -4.95 -3.02
C ASP A 103 1.47 -6.08 -3.97
N ASN A 104 0.60 -6.99 -3.50
CA ASN A 104 0.06 -8.07 -4.31
C ASN A 104 -1.07 -7.66 -5.26
N VAL A 105 -1.74 -6.53 -5.03
CA VAL A 105 -2.93 -6.08 -5.78
C VAL A 105 -2.65 -4.81 -6.60
N ASP A 106 -1.51 -4.17 -6.37
CA ASP A 106 -1.12 -2.92 -7.02
C ASP A 106 -0.63 -3.17 -8.46
N ASP A 107 -1.52 -2.93 -9.42
CA ASP A 107 -1.26 -3.13 -10.84
C ASP A 107 -0.07 -2.29 -11.35
N TRP A 108 0.22 -1.13 -10.74
CA TRP A 108 1.38 -0.31 -11.14
C TRP A 108 2.68 -1.04 -10.87
N GLU A 109 2.77 -1.80 -9.77
CA GLU A 109 3.95 -2.60 -9.45
C GLU A 109 4.01 -3.91 -10.22
N GLN A 110 2.87 -4.54 -10.48
CA GLN A 110 2.83 -5.77 -11.28
C GLN A 110 3.27 -5.50 -12.71
N LEU A 111 2.74 -4.46 -13.36
CA LEU A 111 3.05 -4.12 -14.74
C LEU A 111 4.49 -3.62 -14.90
N ALA A 112 4.95 -2.73 -14.02
CA ALA A 112 6.33 -2.27 -14.04
C ALA A 112 7.30 -3.40 -13.66
N GLY A 113 6.91 -4.28 -12.73
CA GLY A 113 7.66 -5.49 -12.35
C GLY A 113 7.85 -6.48 -13.48
N VAL A 114 6.84 -6.67 -14.33
CA VAL A 114 6.92 -7.55 -15.51
C VAL A 114 7.78 -6.92 -16.61
N ALA A 115 7.64 -5.61 -16.87
CA ALA A 115 8.49 -4.89 -17.82
C ALA A 115 9.99 -4.99 -17.46
N LEU A 116 10.31 -5.02 -16.16
CA LEU A 116 11.68 -5.24 -15.65
C LEU A 116 12.25 -6.63 -15.95
N ILE A 117 11.40 -7.67 -15.98
CA ILE A 117 11.82 -9.04 -16.29
C ILE A 117 12.11 -9.18 -17.79
N GLU A 118 11.38 -8.45 -18.64
CA GLU A 118 11.59 -8.45 -20.08
C GLU A 118 12.79 -7.59 -20.53
N GLU A 119 13.11 -6.49 -19.83
CA GLU A 119 14.28 -5.64 -20.12
C GLU A 119 15.60 -6.11 -19.48
N GLY A 120 15.55 -7.05 -18.52
CA GLY A 120 16.71 -7.47 -17.71
C GLY A 120 17.60 -8.55 -18.35
N HIS A 121 18.58 -8.14 -19.16
CA HIS A 121 19.89 -8.82 -19.13
C HIS A 121 20.44 -8.72 -17.70
N VAL A 122 20.56 -9.86 -17.02
CA VAL A 122 21.03 -9.96 -15.64
C VAL A 122 22.52 -9.58 -15.58
N GLU A 123 22.83 -8.31 -15.33
CA GLU A 123 24.13 -7.95 -14.79
C GLU A 123 24.20 -8.47 -13.35
N ALA A 124 25.02 -9.50 -13.16
CA ALA A 124 25.22 -10.24 -11.91
C ALA A 124 25.84 -9.42 -10.76
N GLY A 125 25.76 -8.09 -10.78
CA GLY A 125 26.38 -7.19 -9.81
C GLY A 125 25.43 -6.51 -8.81
N LEU A 126 24.11 -6.58 -9.01
CA LEU A 126 23.15 -6.03 -8.05
C LEU A 126 22.81 -7.07 -6.99
N ASP A 127 23.67 -7.13 -5.98
CA ASP A 127 23.53 -8.00 -4.81
C ASP A 127 22.16 -7.79 -4.13
N LEU A 128 21.30 -8.79 -4.29
CA LEU A 128 19.94 -8.89 -3.72
C LEU A 128 19.95 -8.71 -2.19
N ALA A 129 21.09 -8.91 -1.53
CA ALA A 129 21.26 -8.70 -0.09
C ALA A 129 21.00 -7.24 0.34
N ASN A 130 21.31 -6.26 -0.51
CA ASN A 130 20.99 -4.85 -0.26
C ASN A 130 19.52 -4.51 -0.53
N LEU A 131 18.87 -5.27 -1.42
CA LEU A 131 17.46 -5.07 -1.82
C LEU A 131 16.46 -5.39 -0.69
N PHE A 132 16.84 -6.29 0.22
CA PHE A 132 16.02 -6.69 1.37
C PHE A 132 16.51 -6.14 2.73
N GLY A 133 17.54 -5.28 2.73
CA GLY A 133 18.12 -4.74 3.96
C GLY A 133 18.81 -5.79 4.84
N LEU A 134 19.24 -6.91 4.27
CA LEU A 134 19.91 -8.01 4.98
C LEU A 134 21.41 -7.76 5.21
N GLY A 135 21.99 -6.77 4.53
CA GLY A 135 23.42 -6.42 4.65
C GLY A 135 23.88 -5.99 6.05
N GLN A 136 22.97 -5.58 6.94
CA GLN A 136 23.29 -5.19 8.32
C GLN A 136 23.19 -6.32 9.36
N LEU A 137 22.75 -7.53 8.96
CA LEU A 137 22.61 -8.68 9.88
C LEU A 137 23.83 -9.62 9.88
N MET A 138 24.86 -9.30 9.10
CA MET A 138 26.09 -10.10 8.95
C MET A 138 27.38 -9.32 9.29
N ALA A 139 27.27 -8.20 10.01
CA ALA A 139 28.41 -7.41 10.52
C ALA A 139 28.62 -7.64 12.02
#